data_AF-A0AAV7INJ2-F1
#
_entry.id   AF-A0AAV7INJ2-F1
#
_cell.length_a   1.000
_cell.length_b   1.000
_cell.length_c   1.000
_cell.angle_alpha   90.00
_cell.angle_beta   90.00
_cell.angle_gamma   90.00
#
_symmetry.space_group_name_H-M   'P 1'
#
loop_
_entity.id
_entity.type
_entity.pdbx_description
1 polymer ?
#
loop_
_entity_poly.entity_id
_entity_poly.type
_entity_poly.pdbx_seq_one_letter_code
_entity_poly.pdbx_strand_id
1 'polypeptide(L)'
;MTEVERANGEEPFDPYRRDANKKYLSDFGSFMNLVKSAAGAGLFAMPYAFASVGMILGVVGTLLMGVLITVALHLLVITHSRLCTEQRRRAIPYDQIVAATVARGRLSTNTARLVIDIIMLICYIGIGAVYIIFVSGIIQDLVDQGKTVGLAYYSLILFPLFLLLNMIRGLNAIAPVAIIGNVLIVVAAFIGVAYAVVKAESDWVFFQKDYRKYPKFLGTVFFALSSPALVLAIQQDMQRPRHFTRMCGVLNWGMGFLILLHLSVGIVGYAKYGSSVTGNFVQNHPILDTVTGIALGVQALAIFFSYGLQCYLPISILYKDYAVRSIQDGFLRGTPFLWSILIRVSVTLLTCILAASIPQLHVFASFVGALCVATLGFIIPVMVYMISHYGEFGRFKWKLVLSIVFLILGTLAMILGMISSVKSMIDYLKE
;
A
#
# COMPACT_ATOMS: atom_id res chain seq x y z
N MET A 1 -2.75 24.05 -23.68
CA MET A 1 -3.70 24.92 -24.40
C MET A 1 -3.44 24.70 -25.86
N THR A 2 -4.35 24.03 -26.56
CA THR A 2 -4.30 24.00 -28.02
C THR A 2 -4.82 25.35 -28.51
N GLU A 3 -4.29 25.89 -29.62
CA GLU A 3 -4.69 27.19 -30.16
C GLU A 3 -6.20 27.31 -30.43
N VAL A 4 -6.86 26.16 -30.61
CA VAL A 4 -8.30 26.00 -30.81
C VAL A 4 -9.13 26.41 -29.57
N GLU A 5 -8.63 26.19 -28.34
CA GLU A 5 -9.37 26.49 -27.10
C GLU A 5 -9.46 28.00 -26.82
N ARG A 6 -8.49 28.80 -27.29
CA ARG A 6 -8.55 30.27 -27.18
C ARG A 6 -9.57 30.88 -28.13
N ALA A 7 -9.90 30.21 -29.23
CA ALA A 7 -10.77 30.74 -30.28
C ALA A 7 -12.27 30.69 -29.92
N ASN A 8 -12.69 29.82 -28.98
CA ASN A 8 -14.11 29.59 -28.67
C ASN A 8 -14.65 30.29 -27.42
N GLY A 9 -13.86 31.11 -26.72
CA GLY A 9 -14.33 31.86 -25.55
C GLY A 9 -14.78 31.02 -24.35
N GLU A 10 -14.49 29.70 -24.33
CA GLU A 10 -14.81 28.83 -23.21
C GLU A 10 -13.84 29.08 -22.03
N GLU A 11 -14.38 29.28 -20.82
CA GLU A 11 -13.56 29.37 -19.62
C GLU A 11 -12.70 28.11 -19.43
N PRO A 12 -11.42 28.26 -19.03
CA PRO A 12 -10.54 27.12 -18.82
C PRO A 12 -11.10 26.18 -17.74
N PHE A 13 -11.27 24.90 -18.08
CA PHE A 13 -11.74 23.90 -17.13
C PHE A 13 -10.72 23.71 -15.99
N ASP A 14 -11.11 24.07 -14.76
CA ASP A 14 -10.31 23.80 -13.57
C ASP A 14 -10.79 22.49 -12.91
N PRO A 15 -10.03 21.38 -12.99
CA PRO A 15 -10.39 20.12 -12.33
C PRO A 15 -10.48 20.27 -10.80
N TYR A 16 -9.92 21.34 -10.24
CA TYR A 16 -9.91 21.64 -8.82
C TYR A 16 -11.04 22.56 -8.35
N ARG A 17 -11.98 22.94 -9.23
CA ARG A 17 -13.15 23.72 -8.84
C ARG A 17 -13.95 22.97 -7.75
N ARG A 18 -14.05 23.60 -6.58
CA ARG A 18 -14.66 23.00 -5.38
C ARG A 18 -16.17 23.19 -5.38
N ASP A 19 -16.87 22.16 -4.91
CA ASP A 19 -18.31 22.15 -4.71
C ASP A 19 -18.62 22.80 -3.35
N ALA A 20 -19.41 23.87 -3.34
CA ALA A 20 -19.77 24.58 -2.12
C ALA A 20 -20.45 23.68 -1.07
N ASN A 21 -21.10 22.59 -1.51
CA ASN A 21 -21.85 21.68 -0.65
C ASN A 21 -21.01 20.49 -0.14
N LYS A 22 -19.77 20.30 -0.61
CA LYS A 22 -18.88 19.21 -0.16
C LYS A 22 -17.90 19.72 0.90
N LYS A 23 -17.80 19.00 2.02
CA LYS A 23 -16.76 19.27 3.03
C LYS A 23 -15.41 18.72 2.54
N TYR A 24 -14.42 19.59 2.43
CA TYR A 24 -13.05 19.26 2.04
C TYR A 24 -12.09 19.28 3.24
N LEU A 25 -11.03 18.48 3.16
CA LEU A 25 -10.00 18.35 4.20
C LEU A 25 -9.00 19.51 4.17
N SER A 26 -8.55 19.94 5.35
CA SER A 26 -7.42 20.87 5.46
C SER A 26 -6.12 20.22 5.03
N ASP A 27 -5.08 21.01 4.77
CA ASP A 27 -3.74 20.50 4.41
C ASP A 27 -3.21 19.54 5.49
N PHE A 28 -3.41 19.87 6.78
CA PHE A 28 -3.07 18.98 7.90
C PHE A 28 -3.93 17.70 7.94
N GLY A 29 -5.23 17.81 7.66
CA GLY A 29 -6.11 16.65 7.57
C GLY A 29 -5.70 15.69 6.44
N SER A 30 -5.27 16.22 5.31
CA SER A 30 -4.75 15.43 4.20
C SER A 30 -3.37 14.84 4.47
N PHE A 31 -2.50 15.56 5.18
CA PHE A 31 -1.24 15.03 5.71
C PHE A 31 -1.50 13.83 6.63
N MET A 32 -2.42 13.96 7.57
CA MET A 32 -2.84 12.86 8.46
C MET A 32 -3.41 11.67 7.67
N ASN A 33 -4.22 11.90 6.65
CA ASN A 33 -4.74 10.84 5.79
C ASN A 33 -3.64 10.14 4.98
N LEU A 34 -2.61 10.87 4.55
CA LEU A 34 -1.44 10.30 3.89
C LEU A 34 -0.62 9.43 4.84
N VAL A 35 -0.36 9.89 6.07
CA VAL A 35 0.30 9.09 7.11
C VAL A 35 -0.50 7.82 7.40
N LYS A 36 -1.81 7.96 7.59
CA LYS A 36 -2.76 6.84 7.76
C LYS A 36 -2.70 5.83 6.61
N SER A 37 -2.47 6.28 5.38
CA SER A 37 -2.47 5.40 4.21
C SER A 37 -1.31 4.40 4.18
N ALA A 38 -0.20 4.72 4.85
CA ALA A 38 1.04 3.96 4.78
C ALA A 38 1.50 3.43 6.16
N ALA A 39 1.08 4.06 7.27
CA ALA A 39 1.27 3.52 8.61
C ALA A 39 0.34 2.32 8.84
N GLY A 40 0.77 1.14 8.38
CA GLY A 40 0.07 -0.14 8.47
C GLY A 40 0.94 -1.25 9.04
N ALA A 41 0.66 -2.50 8.67
CA ALA A 41 1.48 -3.65 9.07
C ALA A 41 2.96 -3.52 8.64
N GLY A 42 3.23 -2.81 7.54
CA GLY A 42 4.58 -2.57 7.03
C GLY A 42 5.49 -1.80 7.98
N LEU A 43 4.95 -0.93 8.84
CA LEU A 43 5.71 -0.22 9.85
C LEU A 43 6.43 -1.19 10.81
N PHE A 44 5.73 -2.22 11.24
CA PHE A 44 6.22 -3.23 12.18
C PHE A 44 7.17 -4.25 11.54
N ALA A 45 7.19 -4.32 10.21
CA ALA A 45 8.11 -5.17 9.44
C ALA A 45 9.44 -4.47 9.10
N MET A 46 9.59 -3.16 9.34
CA MET A 46 10.83 -2.43 9.03
C MET A 46 12.08 -2.99 9.73
N PRO A 47 12.04 -3.40 11.01
CA PRO A 47 13.19 -4.02 11.65
C PRO A 47 13.67 -5.29 10.93
N TYR A 48 12.72 -6.09 10.40
CA TYR A 48 13.05 -7.29 9.62
C TYR A 48 13.72 -6.93 8.30
N ALA A 49 13.25 -5.85 7.65
CA ALA A 49 13.89 -5.33 6.46
C ALA A 49 15.36 -4.96 6.74
N PHE A 50 15.63 -4.29 7.86
CA PHE A 50 17.00 -3.93 8.27
C PHE A 50 17.85 -5.17 8.57
N ALA A 51 17.30 -6.20 9.20
CA ALA A 51 18.00 -7.47 9.41
C ALA A 51 18.43 -8.17 8.09
N SER A 52 17.74 -7.86 6.99
CA SER A 52 18.04 -8.41 5.67
C SER A 52 19.22 -7.73 4.96
N VAL A 53 19.57 -6.49 5.32
CA VAL A 53 20.61 -5.70 4.63
C VAL A 53 21.70 -5.13 5.56
N GLY A 54 21.45 -5.07 6.86
CA GLY A 54 22.29 -4.40 7.85
C GLY A 54 21.89 -2.95 8.09
N MET A 55 22.44 -2.34 9.14
CA MET A 55 22.03 -1.02 9.64
C MET A 55 22.24 0.09 8.61
N ILE A 56 23.44 0.16 7.99
CA ILE A 56 23.78 1.26 7.09
C ILE A 56 22.96 1.19 5.81
N LEU A 57 22.89 0.01 5.19
CA LEU A 57 22.08 -0.20 3.99
C LEU A 57 20.59 -0.09 4.27
N GLY A 58 20.13 -0.46 5.47
CA GLY A 58 18.76 -0.21 5.91
C GLY A 58 18.44 1.28 5.89
N VAL A 59 19.25 2.11 6.55
CA VAL A 59 19.05 3.56 6.59
C VAL A 59 19.14 4.20 5.20
N VAL A 60 20.25 3.97 4.48
CA VAL A 60 20.48 4.57 3.15
C VAL A 60 19.45 4.07 2.14
N GLY A 61 19.16 2.77 2.16
CA GLY A 61 18.20 2.14 1.26
C GLY A 61 16.77 2.64 1.49
N THR A 62 16.33 2.77 2.75
CA THR A 62 14.99 3.28 3.07
C THR A 62 14.86 4.74 2.68
N LEU A 63 15.89 5.58 2.92
CA LEU A 63 15.92 6.97 2.46
C LEU A 63 15.81 7.07 0.94
N LEU A 64 16.65 6.32 0.22
CA LEU A 64 16.68 6.32 -1.24
C LEU A 64 15.33 5.87 -1.81
N MET A 65 14.81 4.73 -1.35
CA MET A 65 13.52 4.19 -1.77
C MET A 65 12.37 5.15 -1.46
N GLY A 66 12.37 5.77 -0.28
CA GLY A 66 11.39 6.78 0.09
C GLY A 66 11.39 7.99 -0.84
N VAL A 67 12.57 8.50 -1.20
CA VAL A 67 12.71 9.59 -2.19
C VAL A 67 12.20 9.15 -3.56
N LEU A 68 12.60 7.96 -4.03
CA LEU A 68 12.17 7.41 -5.31
C LEU A 68 10.64 7.25 -5.39
N ILE A 69 10.02 6.66 -4.37
CA ILE A 69 8.56 6.52 -4.27
C ILE A 69 7.90 7.90 -4.27
N THR A 70 8.43 8.86 -3.50
CA THR A 70 7.89 10.23 -3.45
C THR A 70 7.89 10.88 -4.83
N VAL A 71 9.00 10.75 -5.58
CA VAL A 71 9.09 11.25 -6.95
C VAL A 71 8.07 10.56 -7.86
N ALA A 72 7.93 9.23 -7.80
CA ALA A 72 6.93 8.52 -8.59
C ALA A 72 5.50 8.97 -8.29
N LEU A 73 5.17 9.23 -7.02
CA LEU A 73 3.87 9.78 -6.63
C LEU A 73 3.64 11.20 -7.17
N HIS A 74 4.67 12.05 -7.23
CA HIS A 74 4.56 13.34 -7.93
C HIS A 74 4.27 13.16 -9.42
N LEU A 75 4.99 12.25 -10.09
CA LEU A 75 4.75 11.95 -11.51
C LEU A 75 3.31 11.47 -11.76
N LEU A 76 2.78 10.63 -10.87
CA LEU A 76 1.40 10.17 -10.91
C LEU A 76 0.41 11.34 -10.80
N VAL A 77 0.59 12.20 -9.81
CA VAL A 77 -0.32 13.32 -9.54
C VAL A 77 -0.28 14.37 -10.67
N ILE A 78 0.90 14.69 -11.17
CA ILE A 78 1.06 15.61 -12.31
C ILE A 78 0.32 15.06 -13.53
N THR A 79 0.48 13.76 -13.81
CA THR A 79 -0.18 13.14 -14.95
C THR A 79 -1.69 13.06 -14.77
N HIS A 80 -2.16 12.75 -13.56
CA HIS A 80 -3.58 12.77 -13.21
C HIS A 80 -4.22 14.14 -13.44
N SER A 81 -3.57 15.21 -12.96
CA SER A 81 -4.02 16.59 -13.13
C SER A 81 -4.18 16.98 -14.60
N ARG A 82 -3.18 16.63 -15.42
CA ARG A 82 -3.19 16.86 -16.87
C ARG A 82 -4.36 16.14 -17.54
N LEU A 83 -4.51 14.84 -17.29
CA LEU A 83 -5.58 14.03 -17.90
C LEU A 83 -6.98 14.48 -17.44
N CYS A 84 -7.14 14.89 -16.18
CA CYS A 84 -8.39 15.46 -15.67
C CYS A 84 -8.78 16.73 -16.42
N THR A 85 -7.79 17.58 -16.72
CA THR A 85 -7.99 18.80 -17.51
C THR A 85 -8.36 18.48 -18.96
N GLU A 86 -7.60 17.60 -19.61
CA GLU A 86 -7.83 17.20 -21.01
C GLU A 86 -9.20 16.51 -21.22
N GLN A 87 -9.64 15.69 -20.27
CA GLN A 87 -10.93 14.98 -20.34
C GLN A 87 -12.11 15.75 -19.75
N ARG A 88 -11.89 16.98 -19.25
CA ARG A 88 -12.89 17.78 -18.52
C ARG A 88 -13.58 17.00 -17.39
N ARG A 89 -12.80 16.21 -16.63
CA ARG A 89 -13.27 15.41 -15.48
C ARG A 89 -12.61 15.90 -14.20
N ARG A 90 -13.37 15.92 -13.09
CA ARG A 90 -12.85 16.32 -11.77
C ARG A 90 -11.87 15.29 -11.20
N ALA A 91 -12.21 14.02 -11.36
CA ALA A 91 -11.38 12.90 -10.93
C ALA A 91 -11.51 11.76 -11.93
N ILE A 92 -10.39 11.15 -12.26
CA ILE A 92 -10.30 9.94 -13.08
C ILE A 92 -9.76 8.81 -12.18
N PRO A 93 -10.41 7.63 -12.16
CA PRO A 93 -9.91 6.47 -11.41
C PRO A 93 -8.62 5.91 -12.04
N TYR A 94 -7.89 5.12 -11.27
CA TYR A 94 -6.52 4.73 -11.60
C TYR A 94 -6.42 3.91 -12.91
N ASP A 95 -7.35 2.99 -13.16
CA ASP A 95 -7.48 2.22 -14.40
C ASP A 95 -7.68 3.12 -15.63
N GLN A 96 -8.49 4.17 -15.48
CA GLN A 96 -8.78 5.11 -16.56
C GLN A 96 -7.60 6.05 -16.86
N ILE A 97 -6.73 6.33 -15.88
CA ILE A 97 -5.48 7.06 -16.13
C ILE A 97 -4.64 6.28 -17.15
N VAL A 98 -4.42 4.99 -16.89
CA VAL A 98 -3.63 4.13 -17.79
C VAL A 98 -4.33 4.02 -19.14
N ALA A 99 -5.64 3.75 -19.16
CA ALA A 99 -6.40 3.67 -20.41
C ALA A 99 -6.29 4.95 -21.26
N ALA A 100 -6.37 6.12 -20.62
CA ALA A 100 -6.25 7.41 -21.29
C ALA A 100 -4.84 7.64 -21.86
N THR A 101 -3.79 7.18 -21.17
CA THR A 101 -2.42 7.26 -21.69
C THR A 101 -2.21 6.32 -22.88
N VAL A 102 -2.73 5.10 -22.77
CA VAL A 102 -2.59 4.06 -23.80
C VAL A 102 -3.41 4.39 -25.05
N ALA A 103 -4.52 5.12 -24.91
CA ALA A 103 -5.33 5.64 -26.02
C ALA A 103 -4.54 6.58 -26.95
N ARG A 104 -3.43 7.17 -26.48
CA ARG A 104 -2.52 7.98 -27.32
C ARG A 104 -1.62 7.11 -28.21
N GLY A 105 -1.52 5.82 -27.92
CA GLY A 105 -0.81 4.83 -28.72
C GLY A 105 -1.77 4.00 -29.59
N ARG A 106 -1.34 2.77 -29.93
CA ARG A 106 -2.12 1.80 -30.74
C ARG A 106 -2.72 0.66 -29.92
N LEU A 107 -2.63 0.73 -28.60
CA LEU A 107 -3.02 -0.34 -27.69
C LEU A 107 -4.49 -0.20 -27.29
N SER A 108 -5.16 -1.34 -27.06
CA SER A 108 -6.57 -1.38 -26.67
C SER A 108 -6.78 -0.79 -25.28
N THR A 109 -7.63 0.24 -25.18
CA THR A 109 -7.98 0.90 -23.91
C THR A 109 -8.72 -0.04 -22.97
N ASN A 110 -9.57 -0.91 -23.49
CA ASN A 110 -10.35 -1.86 -22.68
C ASN A 110 -9.44 -2.93 -22.08
N THR A 111 -8.47 -3.41 -22.85
CA THR A 111 -7.45 -4.35 -22.37
C THR A 111 -6.59 -3.71 -21.29
N ALA A 112 -6.18 -2.45 -21.48
CA ALA A 112 -5.41 -1.72 -20.47
C ALA A 112 -6.18 -1.57 -19.14
N ARG A 113 -7.47 -1.20 -19.19
CA ARG A 113 -8.31 -1.12 -17.98
C ARG A 113 -8.39 -2.47 -17.27
N LEU A 114 -8.71 -3.54 -18.00
CA LEU A 114 -8.83 -4.87 -17.44
C LEU A 114 -7.52 -5.33 -16.76
N VAL A 115 -6.37 -5.09 -17.40
CA VAL A 115 -5.06 -5.44 -16.82
C VAL A 115 -4.82 -4.68 -15.52
N ILE A 116 -5.13 -3.38 -15.47
CA ILE A 116 -4.95 -2.58 -14.26
C ILE A 116 -5.91 -3.00 -13.14
N ASP A 117 -7.17 -3.27 -13.47
CA ASP A 117 -8.13 -3.78 -12.50
C ASP A 117 -7.68 -5.12 -11.93
N ILE A 118 -7.20 -6.05 -12.76
CA ILE A 118 -6.65 -7.35 -12.31
C ILE A 118 -5.46 -7.14 -11.37
N ILE A 119 -4.52 -6.26 -11.74
CA ILE A 119 -3.36 -5.95 -10.88
C ILE A 119 -3.86 -5.37 -9.55
N MET A 120 -4.76 -4.38 -9.57
CA MET A 120 -5.33 -3.81 -8.34
C MET A 120 -6.02 -4.89 -7.50
N LEU A 121 -6.82 -5.78 -8.08
CA LEU A 121 -7.47 -6.88 -7.36
C LEU A 121 -6.45 -7.78 -6.67
N ILE A 122 -5.43 -8.26 -7.41
CA ILE A 122 -4.35 -9.10 -6.87
C ILE A 122 -3.68 -8.37 -5.69
N CYS A 123 -3.44 -7.08 -5.83
CA CYS A 123 -2.71 -6.30 -4.84
C CYS A 123 -3.48 -6.05 -3.56
N TYR A 124 -4.74 -5.63 -3.64
CA TYR A 124 -5.53 -5.38 -2.44
C TYR A 124 -5.96 -6.67 -1.75
N ILE A 125 -6.20 -7.75 -2.49
CA ILE A 125 -6.40 -9.09 -1.92
C ILE A 125 -5.10 -9.57 -1.23
N GLY A 126 -3.94 -9.36 -1.85
CA GLY A 126 -2.64 -9.67 -1.25
C GLY A 126 -2.39 -8.90 0.06
N ILE A 127 -2.62 -7.58 0.08
CA ILE A 127 -2.52 -6.75 1.29
C ILE A 127 -3.50 -7.26 2.36
N GLY A 128 -4.74 -7.60 1.98
CA GLY A 128 -5.73 -8.17 2.89
C GLY A 128 -5.26 -9.48 3.54
N ALA A 129 -4.67 -10.38 2.74
CA ALA A 129 -4.09 -11.62 3.25
C ALA A 129 -2.90 -11.38 4.18
N VAL A 130 -2.01 -10.41 3.90
CA VAL A 130 -0.93 -10.02 4.83
C VAL A 130 -1.51 -9.58 6.18
N TYR A 131 -2.60 -8.80 6.17
CA TYR A 131 -3.24 -8.33 7.40
C TYR A 131 -3.87 -9.48 8.19
N ILE A 132 -4.44 -10.48 7.52
CA ILE A 132 -4.93 -11.69 8.18
C ILE A 132 -3.77 -12.44 8.84
N ILE A 133 -2.68 -12.73 8.11
CA ILE A 133 -1.49 -13.40 8.69
C ILE A 133 -0.99 -12.64 9.93
N PHE A 134 -0.94 -11.31 9.84
CA PHE A 134 -0.50 -10.45 10.93
C PHE A 134 -1.37 -10.59 12.18
N VAL A 135 -2.70 -10.46 12.03
CA VAL A 135 -3.65 -10.57 13.14
C VAL A 135 -3.67 -12.00 13.69
N SER A 136 -3.67 -13.01 12.81
CA SER A 136 -3.62 -14.42 13.20
C SER A 136 -2.38 -14.75 14.02
N GLY A 137 -1.21 -14.20 13.65
CA GLY A 137 0.03 -14.40 14.40
C GLY A 137 -0.05 -13.84 15.81
N ILE A 138 -0.65 -12.65 15.96
CA ILE A 138 -0.86 -12.05 17.27
C ILE A 138 -1.84 -12.86 18.11
N ILE A 139 -2.98 -13.25 17.53
CA ILE A 139 -3.98 -14.04 18.26
C ILE A 139 -3.41 -15.39 18.70
N GLN A 140 -2.60 -16.03 17.86
CA GLN A 140 -1.89 -17.25 18.23
C GLN A 140 -0.95 -17.01 19.42
N ASP A 141 -0.11 -15.99 19.39
CA ASP A 141 0.81 -15.70 20.51
C ASP A 141 0.07 -15.34 21.81
N LEU A 142 -1.11 -14.72 21.72
CA LEU A 142 -1.93 -14.36 22.88
C LEU A 142 -2.71 -15.55 23.49
N VAL A 143 -3.16 -16.50 22.67
CA VAL A 143 -4.10 -17.56 23.08
C VAL A 143 -3.46 -18.95 23.13
N ASP A 144 -2.43 -19.20 22.32
CA ASP A 144 -1.75 -20.50 22.15
C ASP A 144 -0.23 -20.30 22.11
N GLN A 145 0.35 -19.93 23.26
CA GLN A 145 1.81 -19.74 23.40
C GLN A 145 2.60 -21.01 23.06
N GLY A 146 1.99 -22.19 23.25
CA GLY A 146 2.59 -23.49 22.89
C GLY A 146 2.59 -23.76 21.38
N LYS A 147 1.92 -22.92 20.57
CA LYS A 147 1.74 -23.07 19.12
C LYS A 147 1.23 -24.47 18.74
N THR A 148 0.30 -24.99 19.54
CA THR A 148 -0.34 -26.29 19.34
C THR A 148 -1.14 -26.36 18.05
N VAL A 149 -1.73 -25.22 17.65
CA VAL A 149 -2.48 -25.09 16.39
C VAL A 149 -1.67 -24.23 15.44
N GLY A 150 -1.43 -24.72 14.21
CA GLY A 150 -0.66 -23.99 13.20
C GLY A 150 -1.31 -22.65 12.79
N LEU A 151 -0.48 -21.66 12.44
CA LEU A 151 -0.91 -20.29 12.08
C LEU A 151 -1.91 -20.25 10.90
N ALA A 152 -1.83 -21.23 9.99
CA ALA A 152 -2.77 -21.39 8.89
C ALA A 152 -4.22 -21.57 9.37
N TYR A 153 -4.43 -22.34 10.44
CA TYR A 153 -5.76 -22.56 11.01
C TYR A 153 -6.32 -21.29 11.65
N TYR A 154 -5.48 -20.51 12.36
CA TYR A 154 -5.89 -19.20 12.88
C TYR A 154 -6.31 -18.24 11.76
N SER A 155 -5.69 -18.32 10.58
CA SER A 155 -6.09 -17.53 9.40
C SER A 155 -7.48 -17.89 8.88
N LEU A 156 -7.89 -19.15 9.04
CA LEU A 156 -9.23 -19.63 8.65
C LEU A 156 -10.29 -19.43 9.75
N ILE A 157 -9.92 -19.68 11.02
CA ILE A 157 -10.82 -19.52 12.18
C ILE A 157 -11.31 -18.07 12.32
N LEU A 158 -10.46 -17.09 11.98
CA LEU A 158 -10.82 -15.67 12.03
C LEU A 158 -11.70 -15.20 10.86
N PHE A 159 -12.03 -16.06 9.89
CA PHE A 159 -12.87 -15.71 8.75
C PHE A 159 -14.19 -15.00 9.13
N PRO A 160 -15.00 -15.47 10.11
CA PRO A 160 -16.25 -14.80 10.45
C PRO A 160 -16.05 -13.37 10.95
N LEU A 161 -14.94 -13.11 11.65
CA LEU A 161 -14.59 -11.80 12.18
C LEU A 161 -14.20 -10.82 11.06
N PHE A 162 -13.36 -11.25 10.13
CA PHE A 162 -13.01 -10.46 8.95
C PHE A 162 -14.19 -10.24 8.00
N LEU A 163 -15.08 -11.24 7.88
CA LEU A 163 -16.29 -11.14 7.09
C LEU A 163 -17.23 -10.07 7.65
N LEU A 164 -17.41 -10.02 8.97
CA LEU A 164 -18.24 -9.01 9.64
C LEU A 164 -17.78 -7.60 9.27
N LEU A 165 -16.48 -7.34 9.27
CA LEU A 165 -15.94 -6.04 8.89
C LEU A 165 -16.18 -5.73 7.40
N ASN A 166 -15.99 -6.73 6.53
CA ASN A 166 -16.29 -6.60 5.10
C ASN A 166 -17.79 -6.55 4.79
N MET A 167 -18.70 -6.79 5.74
CA MET A 167 -20.14 -6.54 5.54
C MET A 167 -20.50 -5.05 5.56
N ILE A 168 -19.61 -4.18 6.04
CA ILE A 168 -19.82 -2.73 6.01
C ILE A 168 -19.79 -2.25 4.56
N ARG A 169 -20.92 -1.72 4.08
CA ARG A 169 -21.09 -1.40 2.64
C ARG A 169 -20.58 -0.02 2.24
N GLY A 170 -20.71 0.95 3.13
CA GLY A 170 -20.39 2.35 2.86
C GLY A 170 -18.98 2.71 3.28
N LEU A 171 -18.24 3.37 2.38
CA LEU A 171 -16.93 3.95 2.72
C LEU A 171 -17.04 4.92 3.90
N ASN A 172 -18.12 5.68 3.98
CA ASN A 172 -18.40 6.61 5.09
C ASN A 172 -18.51 5.90 6.44
N ALA A 173 -18.97 4.65 6.46
CA ALA A 173 -19.07 3.84 7.69
C ALA A 173 -17.74 3.16 8.05
N ILE A 174 -16.92 2.81 7.04
CA ILE A 174 -15.57 2.24 7.24
C ILE A 174 -14.58 3.32 7.70
N ALA A 175 -14.73 4.56 7.22
CA ALA A 175 -13.84 5.67 7.50
C ALA A 175 -13.57 5.93 8.99
N PRO A 176 -14.57 6.07 9.89
CA PRO A 176 -14.34 6.30 11.31
C PRO A 176 -13.64 5.13 12.00
N VAL A 177 -14.02 3.88 11.66
CA VAL A 177 -13.36 2.66 12.17
C VAL A 177 -11.88 2.65 11.78
N ALA A 178 -11.60 2.97 10.52
CA ALA A 178 -10.23 3.09 10.04
C ALA A 178 -9.47 4.26 10.71
N ILE A 179 -10.13 5.35 11.14
CA ILE A 179 -9.47 6.44 11.88
C ILE A 179 -9.00 5.94 13.25
N ILE A 180 -9.88 5.26 13.98
CA ILE A 180 -9.55 4.63 15.27
C ILE A 180 -8.37 3.67 15.09
N GLY A 181 -8.39 2.86 14.02
CA GLY A 181 -7.29 1.96 13.65
C GLY A 181 -5.93 2.65 13.62
N ASN A 182 -5.77 3.83 13.02
CA ASN A 182 -4.44 4.45 12.94
C ASN A 182 -3.98 5.05 14.27
N VAL A 183 -4.91 5.55 15.09
CA VAL A 183 -4.54 5.99 16.44
C VAL A 183 -3.96 4.80 17.21
N LEU A 184 -4.60 3.64 17.11
CA LEU A 184 -4.10 2.39 17.68
C LEU A 184 -2.75 1.97 17.08
N ILE A 185 -2.51 2.16 15.77
CA ILE A 185 -1.20 1.89 15.14
C ILE A 185 -0.10 2.76 15.74
N VAL A 186 -0.35 4.07 15.90
CA VAL A 186 0.63 5.00 16.49
C VAL A 186 0.91 4.62 17.93
N VAL A 187 -0.11 4.27 18.72
CA VAL A 187 0.03 3.81 20.10
C VAL A 187 0.84 2.51 20.16
N ALA A 188 0.50 1.51 19.33
CA ALA A 188 1.23 0.24 19.28
C ALA A 188 2.69 0.42 18.85
N ALA A 189 2.95 1.30 17.87
CA ALA A 189 4.30 1.64 17.44
C ALA A 189 5.10 2.32 18.55
N PHE A 190 4.48 3.25 19.27
CA PHE A 190 5.11 3.92 20.41
C PHE A 190 5.47 2.93 21.52
N ILE A 191 4.54 2.03 21.89
CA ILE A 191 4.81 1.00 22.90
C ILE A 191 5.94 0.09 22.43
N GLY A 192 5.89 -0.41 21.19
CA GLY A 192 6.93 -1.28 20.64
C GLY A 192 8.32 -0.62 20.64
N VAL A 193 8.40 0.65 20.24
CA VAL A 193 9.65 1.43 20.26
C VAL A 193 10.13 1.63 21.69
N ALA A 194 9.25 2.00 22.63
CA ALA A 194 9.61 2.18 24.03
C ALA A 194 10.26 0.92 24.60
N TYR A 195 9.66 -0.26 24.36
CA TYR A 195 10.23 -1.55 24.76
C TYR A 195 11.60 -1.83 24.15
N ALA A 196 11.76 -1.52 22.87
CA ALA A 196 12.99 -1.78 22.17
C ALA A 196 14.16 -0.91 22.65
N VAL A 197 13.91 0.28 23.22
CA VAL A 197 14.95 1.19 23.73
C VAL A 197 15.49 0.78 25.12
N VAL A 198 14.72 0.07 25.95
CA VAL A 198 15.07 -0.16 27.37
C VAL A 198 16.33 -1.00 27.58
N LYS A 199 16.68 -1.92 26.66
CA LYS A 199 17.88 -2.79 26.82
C LYS A 199 18.32 -3.38 25.48
N ALA A 200 19.19 -2.71 24.73
CA ALA A 200 19.70 -3.27 23.47
C ALA A 200 20.70 -4.40 23.75
N GLU A 201 20.34 -5.64 23.39
CA GLU A 201 21.22 -6.81 23.42
C GLU A 201 21.10 -7.46 22.05
N SER A 202 21.95 -7.09 21.08
CA SER A 202 21.89 -7.76 19.78
C SER A 202 23.18 -7.77 18.97
N ASP A 203 23.20 -8.72 18.03
CA ASP A 203 24.22 -9.03 17.04
C ASP A 203 24.01 -8.24 15.73
N TRP A 204 23.44 -7.03 15.80
CA TRP A 204 23.23 -6.20 14.62
C TRP A 204 24.55 -5.94 13.89
N VAL A 205 24.48 -5.88 12.55
CA VAL A 205 25.66 -5.63 11.71
C VAL A 205 25.45 -4.38 10.86
N PHE A 206 26.55 -3.69 10.54
CA PHE A 206 26.51 -2.55 9.62
C PHE A 206 26.05 -2.96 8.22
N PHE A 207 26.57 -4.10 7.74
CA PHE A 207 26.28 -4.68 6.43
C PHE A 207 26.02 -6.18 6.58
N GLN A 208 24.89 -6.64 6.06
CA GLN A 208 24.57 -8.06 6.02
C GLN A 208 25.44 -8.75 4.97
N LYS A 209 26.15 -9.81 5.37
CA LYS A 209 27.07 -10.57 4.48
C LYS A 209 26.31 -11.43 3.47
N ASP A 210 25.11 -11.88 3.83
CA ASP A 210 24.27 -12.70 2.95
C ASP A 210 23.45 -11.83 1.99
N TYR A 211 24.03 -11.50 0.84
CA TYR A 211 23.41 -10.67 -0.20
C TYR A 211 22.09 -11.24 -0.76
N ARG A 212 21.85 -12.55 -0.57
CA ARG A 212 20.59 -13.21 -0.99
C ARG A 212 19.37 -12.67 -0.25
N LYS A 213 19.55 -12.01 0.90
CA LYS A 213 18.48 -11.39 1.69
C LYS A 213 18.13 -9.98 1.21
N TYR A 214 19.00 -9.32 0.45
CA TYR A 214 18.82 -7.91 0.06
C TYR A 214 17.54 -7.66 -0.76
N PRO A 215 17.11 -8.55 -1.67
CA PRO A 215 15.85 -8.34 -2.37
C PRO A 215 14.61 -8.37 -1.46
N LYS A 216 14.66 -9.09 -0.33
CA LYS A 216 13.56 -9.07 0.67
C LYS A 216 13.36 -7.67 1.24
N PHE A 217 14.46 -6.97 1.53
CA PHE A 217 14.42 -5.58 1.98
C PHE A 217 13.66 -4.68 0.99
N LEU A 218 13.94 -4.80 -0.31
CA LEU A 218 13.26 -3.98 -1.34
C LEU A 218 11.74 -4.20 -1.31
N GLY A 219 11.31 -5.47 -1.25
CA GLY A 219 9.89 -5.82 -1.15
C GLY A 219 9.23 -5.28 0.12
N THR A 220 9.87 -5.47 1.28
CA THR A 220 9.34 -4.98 2.56
C THR A 220 9.25 -3.45 2.62
N VAL A 221 10.25 -2.73 2.08
CA VAL A 221 10.24 -1.26 2.03
C VAL A 221 9.15 -0.74 1.09
N PHE A 222 8.96 -1.36 -0.07
CA PHE A 222 7.82 -1.03 -0.94
C PHE A 222 6.48 -1.25 -0.22
N PHE A 223 6.32 -2.39 0.46
CA PHE A 223 5.11 -2.70 1.21
C PHE A 223 4.81 -1.65 2.31
N ALA A 224 5.85 -1.12 2.97
CA ALA A 224 5.67 -0.22 4.10
C ALA A 224 5.47 1.26 3.71
N LEU A 225 6.09 1.72 2.62
CA LEU A 225 6.17 3.15 2.34
C LEU A 225 5.04 3.70 1.45
N SER A 226 4.13 2.90 0.90
CA SER A 226 3.14 3.46 -0.05
C SER A 226 1.84 2.69 -0.23
N SER A 227 0.76 3.46 -0.42
CA SER A 227 -0.56 3.04 -0.92
C SER A 227 -0.97 3.94 -2.11
N PRO A 228 -0.62 3.57 -3.36
CA PRO A 228 -0.69 4.47 -4.51
C PRO A 228 -2.09 4.98 -4.85
N ALA A 229 -3.12 4.14 -4.73
CA ALA A 229 -4.49 4.55 -5.08
C ALA A 229 -5.07 5.60 -4.12
N LEU A 230 -4.59 5.65 -2.86
CA LEU A 230 -5.11 6.59 -1.87
C LEU A 230 -4.54 7.99 -2.05
N VAL A 231 -3.34 8.12 -2.64
CA VAL A 231 -2.68 9.41 -2.91
C VAL A 231 -3.56 10.29 -3.81
N LEU A 232 -4.15 9.71 -4.86
CA LEU A 232 -5.06 10.42 -5.76
C LEU A 232 -6.35 10.84 -5.06
N ALA A 233 -6.93 9.97 -4.23
CA ALA A 233 -8.14 10.28 -3.46
C ALA A 233 -7.88 11.40 -2.44
N ILE A 234 -6.73 11.37 -1.74
CA ILE A 234 -6.34 12.38 -0.76
C ILE A 234 -6.24 13.75 -1.42
N GLN A 235 -5.61 13.85 -2.59
CA GLN A 235 -5.53 15.13 -3.31
C GLN A 235 -6.92 15.64 -3.68
N GLN A 236 -7.80 14.75 -4.15
CA GLN A 236 -9.15 15.12 -4.57
C GLN A 236 -10.01 15.67 -3.43
N ASP A 237 -9.80 15.20 -2.20
CA ASP A 237 -10.55 15.64 -1.02
C ASP A 237 -9.92 16.85 -0.29
N MET A 238 -8.77 17.38 -0.72
CA MET A 238 -8.15 18.57 -0.12
C MET A 238 -8.94 19.87 -0.39
N GLN A 239 -8.91 20.84 0.51
CA GLN A 239 -9.41 22.18 0.21
C GLN A 239 -8.58 22.84 -0.90
N ARG A 240 -7.25 22.72 -0.82
CA ARG A 240 -6.29 23.30 -1.77
C ARG A 240 -5.45 22.21 -2.45
N PRO A 241 -6.01 21.47 -3.44
CA PRO A 241 -5.31 20.34 -4.08
C PRO A 241 -4.01 20.72 -4.80
N ARG A 242 -3.88 21.98 -5.22
CA ARG A 242 -2.63 22.52 -5.79
C ARG A 242 -1.50 22.63 -4.76
N HIS A 243 -1.80 22.63 -3.46
CA HIS A 243 -0.78 22.57 -2.40
C HIS A 243 -0.18 21.18 -2.23
N PHE A 244 -0.82 20.12 -2.75
CA PHE A 244 -0.37 18.74 -2.55
C PHE A 244 1.03 18.49 -3.10
N THR A 245 1.31 18.96 -4.33
CA THR A 245 2.55 18.69 -5.07
C THR A 245 3.56 19.84 -5.07
N ARG A 246 3.34 20.91 -4.30
CA ARG A 246 4.36 21.96 -4.14
C ARG A 246 5.64 21.37 -3.52
N MET A 247 6.78 22.06 -3.69
CA MET A 247 8.06 21.58 -3.14
C MET A 247 8.05 21.39 -1.61
N CYS A 248 7.28 22.19 -0.88
CA CYS A 248 6.97 21.98 0.54
C CYS A 248 5.48 21.64 0.74
N GLY A 249 4.92 20.88 -0.21
CA GLY A 249 3.52 20.48 -0.22
C GLY A 249 3.23 19.32 0.72
N VAL A 250 1.94 19.03 0.88
CA VAL A 250 1.43 17.97 1.77
C VAL A 250 2.03 16.59 1.44
N LEU A 251 2.26 16.30 0.15
CA LEU A 251 2.87 15.03 -0.26
C LEU A 251 4.31 14.91 0.27
N ASN A 252 5.14 15.95 0.14
CA ASN A 252 6.54 15.90 0.58
C ASN A 252 6.67 15.83 2.10
N TRP A 253 5.87 16.61 2.83
CA TRP A 253 5.84 16.52 4.29
C TRP A 253 5.34 15.15 4.76
N GLY A 254 4.27 14.63 4.14
CA GLY A 254 3.72 13.32 4.45
C GLY A 254 4.71 12.20 4.22
N MET A 255 5.34 12.16 3.05
CA MET A 255 6.35 11.15 2.74
C MET A 255 7.60 11.31 3.60
N GLY A 256 8.07 12.54 3.84
CA GLY A 256 9.20 12.79 4.74
C GLY A 256 8.94 12.28 6.16
N PHE A 257 7.76 12.58 6.71
CA PHE A 257 7.35 12.05 8.02
C PHE A 257 7.25 10.52 8.02
N LEU A 258 6.66 9.92 6.98
CA LEU A 258 6.56 8.47 6.85
C LEU A 258 7.94 7.80 6.81
N ILE A 259 8.88 8.36 6.04
CA ILE A 259 10.26 7.87 5.96
C ILE A 259 10.92 7.94 7.33
N LEU A 260 10.82 9.08 8.02
CA LEU A 260 11.39 9.23 9.37
C LEU A 260 10.78 8.25 10.37
N LEU A 261 9.46 8.06 10.34
CA LEU A 261 8.76 7.11 11.20
C LEU A 261 9.25 5.67 10.97
N HIS A 262 9.32 5.23 9.71
CA HIS A 262 9.77 3.89 9.34
C HIS A 262 11.25 3.67 9.63
N LEU A 263 12.10 4.68 9.41
CA LEU A 263 13.52 4.66 9.78
C LEU A 263 13.67 4.51 11.29
N SER A 264 12.93 5.30 12.07
CA SER A 264 13.00 5.27 13.54
C SER A 264 12.65 3.88 14.07
N VAL A 265 11.53 3.30 13.61
CA VAL A 265 11.13 1.95 14.00
C VAL A 265 12.14 0.91 13.50
N GLY A 266 12.60 1.01 12.25
CA GLY A 266 13.59 0.10 11.66
C GLY A 266 14.92 0.07 12.42
N ILE A 267 15.49 1.24 12.72
CA ILE A 267 16.74 1.38 13.46
C ILE A 267 16.58 0.82 14.87
N VAL A 268 15.56 1.26 15.61
CA VAL A 268 15.37 0.88 17.01
C VAL A 268 15.09 -0.62 17.14
N GLY A 269 14.18 -1.15 16.33
CA GLY A 269 13.85 -2.57 16.37
C GLY A 269 15.01 -3.47 15.96
N TYR A 270 15.78 -3.07 14.93
CA TYR A 270 16.94 -3.84 14.50
C TYR A 270 18.10 -3.75 15.50
N ALA A 271 18.35 -2.58 16.09
CA ALA A 271 19.35 -2.44 17.15
C ALA A 271 19.02 -3.31 18.38
N LYS A 272 17.74 -3.46 18.70
CA LYS A 272 17.28 -4.29 19.84
C LYS A 272 17.38 -5.79 19.59
N TYR A 273 16.99 -6.27 18.41
CA TYR A 273 16.77 -7.71 18.16
C TYR A 273 17.74 -8.33 17.14
N GLY A 274 18.53 -7.52 16.44
CA GLY A 274 19.59 -7.99 15.55
C GLY A 274 19.08 -8.93 14.47
N SER A 275 19.75 -10.07 14.28
CA SER A 275 19.40 -11.04 13.25
C SER A 275 18.12 -11.85 13.56
N SER A 276 17.68 -11.86 14.81
CA SER A 276 16.54 -12.63 15.30
C SER A 276 15.18 -11.95 15.09
N VAL A 277 15.16 -10.72 14.54
CA VAL A 277 13.92 -9.97 14.27
C VAL A 277 12.94 -10.81 13.42
N THR A 278 11.69 -10.89 13.85
CA THR A 278 10.59 -11.53 13.10
C THR A 278 9.80 -10.50 12.28
N GLY A 279 8.81 -10.95 11.51
CA GLY A 279 8.00 -10.07 10.65
C GLY A 279 7.20 -8.98 11.38
N ASN A 280 7.04 -9.10 12.71
CA ASN A 280 6.50 -8.08 13.58
C ASN A 280 7.40 -7.99 14.82
N PHE A 281 8.21 -6.95 14.90
CA PHE A 281 9.24 -6.85 15.94
C PHE A 281 8.68 -6.78 17.38
N VAL A 282 7.37 -6.51 17.56
CA VAL A 282 6.74 -6.55 18.89
C VAL A 282 6.59 -7.99 19.38
N GLN A 283 6.38 -8.95 18.47
CA GLN A 283 6.33 -10.39 18.79
C GLN A 283 7.69 -10.97 19.19
N ASN A 284 8.78 -10.24 18.97
CA ASN A 284 10.11 -10.67 19.40
C ASN A 284 10.34 -10.55 20.91
N HIS A 285 9.43 -9.92 21.65
CA HIS A 285 9.59 -9.81 23.10
C HIS A 285 9.51 -11.21 23.74
N PRO A 286 10.52 -11.65 24.51
CA PRO A 286 10.65 -13.04 24.94
C PRO A 286 9.60 -13.46 25.99
N ILE A 287 9.06 -12.49 26.73
CA ILE A 287 8.07 -12.72 27.79
C ILE A 287 6.78 -12.02 27.40
N LEU A 288 5.66 -12.73 27.39
CA LEU A 288 4.34 -12.11 27.24
C LEU A 288 3.89 -11.51 28.58
N ASP A 289 4.46 -10.37 28.96
CA ASP A 289 3.96 -9.57 30.09
C ASP A 289 2.67 -8.84 29.71
N THR A 290 1.97 -8.30 30.71
CA THR A 290 0.66 -7.64 30.51
C THR A 290 0.73 -6.52 29.47
N VAL A 291 1.82 -5.75 29.47
CA VAL A 291 1.97 -4.60 28.58
C VAL A 291 2.29 -5.04 27.15
N THR A 292 3.12 -6.07 26.94
CA THR A 292 3.32 -6.68 25.61
C THR A 292 2.02 -7.24 25.09
N GLY A 293 1.23 -7.93 25.94
CA GLY A 293 -0.10 -8.41 25.58
C GLY A 293 -1.04 -7.29 25.14
N ILE A 294 -1.05 -6.16 25.86
CA ILE A 294 -1.82 -4.97 25.48
C ILE A 294 -1.32 -4.40 24.15
N ALA A 295 0.00 -4.28 23.97
CA ALA A 295 0.60 -3.75 22.74
C ALA A 295 0.20 -4.59 21.51
N LEU A 296 0.32 -5.91 21.62
CA LEU A 296 -0.08 -6.86 20.59
C LEU A 296 -1.58 -6.80 20.33
N GLY A 297 -2.43 -6.79 21.38
CA GLY A 297 -3.88 -6.68 21.22
C GLY A 297 -4.32 -5.38 20.53
N VAL A 298 -3.73 -4.25 20.93
CA VAL A 298 -3.95 -2.94 20.29
C VAL A 298 -3.53 -2.98 18.82
N GLN A 299 -2.39 -3.59 18.52
CA GLN A 299 -1.85 -3.73 17.17
C GLN A 299 -2.77 -4.60 16.29
N ALA A 300 -3.22 -5.75 16.80
CA ALA A 300 -4.16 -6.63 16.11
C ALA A 300 -5.46 -5.90 15.79
N LEU A 301 -6.02 -5.16 16.74
CA LEU A 301 -7.23 -4.36 16.55
C LEU A 301 -7.02 -3.25 15.50
N ALA A 302 -5.85 -2.60 15.52
CA ALA A 302 -5.45 -1.59 14.55
C ALA A 302 -5.44 -2.12 13.10
N ILE A 303 -4.77 -3.26 12.90
CA ILE A 303 -4.64 -3.90 11.59
C ILE A 303 -5.98 -4.49 11.14
N PHE A 304 -6.75 -5.06 12.07
CA PHE A 304 -8.11 -5.51 11.82
C PHE A 304 -8.99 -4.37 11.27
N PHE A 305 -9.02 -3.20 11.91
CA PHE A 305 -9.78 -2.05 11.39
C PHE A 305 -9.27 -1.52 10.06
N SER A 306 -7.96 -1.67 9.79
CA SER A 306 -7.37 -1.27 8.51
C SER A 306 -7.74 -2.23 7.37
N TYR A 307 -8.00 -3.51 7.67
CA TYR A 307 -8.38 -4.53 6.68
C TYR A 307 -9.65 -4.15 5.93
N GLY A 308 -10.69 -3.69 6.63
CA GLY A 308 -11.96 -3.30 5.98
C GLY A 308 -11.79 -2.20 4.93
N LEU A 309 -10.88 -1.25 5.17
CA LEU A 309 -10.57 -0.19 4.20
C LEU A 309 -9.81 -0.75 2.99
N GLN A 310 -8.87 -1.67 3.20
CA GLN A 310 -8.10 -2.27 2.10
C GLN A 310 -8.97 -3.16 1.21
N CYS A 311 -9.88 -3.96 1.80
CA CYS A 311 -10.80 -4.81 1.06
C CYS A 311 -11.96 -4.03 0.40
N TYR A 312 -12.25 -2.80 0.83
CA TYR A 312 -13.26 -1.96 0.18
C TYR A 312 -12.99 -1.76 -1.31
N LEU A 313 -11.72 -1.55 -1.69
CA LEU A 313 -11.37 -1.28 -3.08
C LEU A 313 -11.63 -2.49 -4.01
N PRO A 314 -11.11 -3.71 -3.77
CA PRO A 314 -11.39 -4.85 -4.63
C PRO A 314 -12.87 -5.22 -4.64
N ILE A 315 -13.56 -5.10 -3.49
CA ILE A 315 -15.03 -5.30 -3.44
C ILE A 315 -15.74 -4.27 -4.31
N SER A 316 -15.33 -2.99 -4.27
CA SER A 316 -15.94 -1.93 -5.08
C SER A 316 -15.70 -2.15 -6.58
N ILE A 317 -14.50 -2.56 -6.98
CA ILE A 317 -14.17 -2.85 -8.38
C ILE A 317 -15.06 -4.00 -8.88
N LEU A 318 -15.00 -5.16 -8.21
CA LEU A 318 -15.79 -6.34 -8.60
C LEU A 318 -17.30 -6.06 -8.61
N TYR A 319 -17.80 -5.30 -7.64
CA TYR A 319 -19.22 -5.03 -7.53
C TYR A 319 -19.70 -3.99 -8.53
N LYS A 320 -19.10 -2.79 -8.54
CA LYS A 320 -19.61 -1.65 -9.32
C LYS A 320 -19.26 -1.78 -10.79
N ASP A 321 -18.02 -2.16 -11.10
CA ASP A 321 -17.51 -2.10 -12.47
C ASP A 321 -17.84 -3.37 -13.27
N TYR A 322 -17.96 -4.51 -12.58
CA TYR A 322 -18.22 -5.82 -13.21
C TYR A 322 -19.63 -6.35 -12.91
N ALA A 323 -19.99 -6.59 -11.65
CA ALA A 323 -21.25 -7.26 -11.32
C ALA A 323 -22.50 -6.43 -11.68
N VAL A 324 -22.56 -5.16 -11.27
CA VAL A 324 -23.70 -4.28 -11.58
C VAL A 324 -23.86 -4.10 -13.09
N ARG A 325 -22.75 -3.86 -13.79
CA ARG A 325 -22.75 -3.72 -15.25
C ARG A 325 -23.23 -4.99 -15.94
N SER A 326 -22.74 -6.14 -15.51
CA SER A 326 -23.12 -7.43 -16.11
C SER A 326 -24.57 -7.84 -15.82
N ILE A 327 -25.15 -7.36 -14.71
CA ILE A 327 -26.60 -7.49 -14.44
C ILE A 327 -27.39 -6.58 -15.39
N GLN A 328 -26.94 -5.35 -15.60
CA GLN A 328 -27.59 -4.41 -16.54
C GLN A 328 -27.53 -4.92 -17.99
N ASP A 329 -26.41 -5.55 -18.37
CA ASP A 329 -26.22 -6.16 -19.69
C ASP A 329 -26.98 -7.50 -19.85
N GLY A 330 -27.68 -7.97 -18.82
CA GLY A 330 -28.49 -9.20 -18.84
C GLY A 330 -27.70 -10.51 -18.81
N PHE A 331 -26.36 -10.45 -18.69
CA PHE A 331 -25.50 -11.63 -18.65
C PHE A 331 -25.54 -12.35 -17.28
N LEU A 332 -25.52 -11.60 -16.18
CA LEU A 332 -25.68 -12.15 -14.83
C LEU A 332 -27.14 -12.08 -14.38
N ARG A 333 -27.65 -13.21 -13.87
CA ARG A 333 -28.96 -13.28 -13.20
C ARG A 333 -28.82 -12.99 -11.69
N GLY A 334 -29.89 -12.52 -11.06
CA GLY A 334 -29.95 -12.30 -9.60
C GLY A 334 -30.02 -10.83 -9.19
N THR A 335 -30.11 -10.57 -7.88
CA THR A 335 -30.25 -9.21 -7.35
C THR A 335 -28.89 -8.57 -7.07
N PRO A 336 -28.77 -7.22 -7.20
CA PRO A 336 -27.56 -6.51 -6.79
C PRO A 336 -27.19 -6.75 -5.30
N PHE A 337 -28.17 -7.06 -4.46
CA PHE A 337 -27.93 -7.41 -3.06
C PHE A 337 -27.22 -8.75 -2.91
N LEU A 338 -27.68 -9.79 -3.63
CA LEU A 338 -27.07 -11.12 -3.59
C LEU A 338 -25.61 -11.07 -4.07
N TRP A 339 -25.36 -10.42 -5.21
CA TRP A 339 -23.99 -10.25 -5.73
C TRP A 339 -23.08 -9.46 -4.78
N SER A 340 -23.63 -8.46 -4.08
CA SER A 340 -22.88 -7.72 -3.06
C SER A 340 -22.41 -8.64 -1.91
N ILE A 341 -23.27 -9.55 -1.45
CA ILE A 341 -22.90 -10.53 -0.41
C ILE A 341 -21.90 -11.54 -0.94
N LEU A 342 -22.16 -12.13 -2.11
CA LEU A 342 -21.30 -13.14 -2.72
C LEU A 342 -19.87 -12.61 -2.91
N ILE A 343 -19.72 -11.42 -3.49
CA ILE A 343 -18.39 -10.80 -3.71
C ILE A 343 -17.66 -10.59 -2.39
N ARG A 344 -18.34 -10.11 -1.35
CA ARG A 344 -17.72 -9.87 -0.04
C ARG A 344 -17.28 -11.17 0.63
N VAL A 345 -18.13 -12.21 0.58
CA VAL A 345 -17.79 -13.55 1.07
C VAL A 345 -16.60 -14.11 0.29
N SER A 346 -16.63 -14.06 -1.03
CA SER A 346 -15.57 -14.57 -1.89
C SER A 346 -14.24 -13.86 -1.68
N VAL A 347 -14.23 -12.53 -1.62
CA VAL A 347 -13.00 -11.74 -1.37
C VAL A 347 -12.44 -12.08 0.01
N THR A 348 -13.28 -12.10 1.05
CA THR A 348 -12.83 -12.41 2.42
C THR A 348 -12.27 -13.83 2.50
N LEU A 349 -12.98 -14.81 1.93
CA LEU A 349 -12.58 -16.21 1.92
C LEU A 349 -11.25 -16.38 1.17
N LEU A 350 -11.11 -15.76 0.00
CA LEU A 350 -9.88 -15.78 -0.78
C LEU A 350 -8.70 -15.20 0.01
N THR A 351 -8.89 -14.08 0.72
CA THR A 351 -7.83 -13.52 1.58
C THR A 351 -7.45 -14.49 2.71
N CYS A 352 -8.41 -15.19 3.33
CA CYS A 352 -8.14 -16.17 4.38
C CYS A 352 -7.41 -17.41 3.83
N ILE A 353 -7.80 -17.91 2.66
CA ILE A 353 -7.15 -19.06 2.00
C ILE A 353 -5.70 -18.71 1.64
N LEU A 354 -5.45 -17.52 1.08
CA LEU A 354 -4.10 -17.06 0.75
C LEU A 354 -3.24 -16.91 2.00
N ALA A 355 -3.80 -16.35 3.08
CA ALA A 355 -3.14 -16.25 4.37
C ALA A 355 -2.79 -17.62 4.96
N ALA A 356 -3.69 -18.59 4.85
CA ALA A 356 -3.49 -19.95 5.32
C ALA A 356 -2.47 -20.73 4.47
N SER A 357 -2.39 -20.45 3.16
CA SER A 357 -1.50 -21.14 2.22
C SER A 357 -0.03 -20.77 2.44
N ILE A 358 0.25 -19.53 2.81
CA ILE A 358 1.62 -19.02 3.04
C ILE A 358 1.63 -18.22 4.34
N PRO A 359 1.59 -18.89 5.51
CA PRO A 359 1.51 -18.23 6.81
C PRO A 359 2.86 -17.66 7.26
N GLN A 360 3.61 -17.02 6.36
CA GLN A 360 4.85 -16.32 6.66
C GLN A 360 4.69 -14.82 6.38
N LEU A 361 4.48 -14.05 7.45
CA LEU A 361 4.16 -12.63 7.36
C LEU A 361 5.16 -11.84 6.50
N HIS A 362 6.45 -11.98 6.80
CA HIS A 362 7.49 -11.18 6.15
C HIS A 362 7.74 -11.57 4.69
N VAL A 363 7.65 -12.86 4.36
CA VAL A 363 7.79 -13.35 2.98
C VAL A 363 6.62 -12.91 2.13
N PHE A 364 5.40 -13.06 2.64
CA PHE A 364 4.20 -12.68 1.91
C PHE A 364 4.08 -11.16 1.77
N ALA A 365 4.40 -10.39 2.82
CA ALA A 365 4.46 -8.92 2.76
C ALA A 365 5.52 -8.43 1.76
N SER A 366 6.71 -9.03 1.74
CA SER A 366 7.77 -8.71 0.76
C SER A 366 7.30 -8.99 -0.67
N PHE A 367 6.65 -10.13 -0.92
CA PHE A 367 6.10 -10.48 -2.23
C PHE A 367 5.06 -9.46 -2.69
N VAL A 368 4.09 -9.13 -1.83
CA VAL A 368 3.06 -8.14 -2.13
C VAL A 368 3.70 -6.76 -2.36
N GLY A 369 4.64 -6.32 -1.53
CA GLY A 369 5.33 -5.05 -1.76
C GLY A 369 6.08 -5.00 -3.09
N ALA A 370 6.87 -6.04 -3.38
CA ALA A 370 7.66 -6.14 -4.60
C ALA A 370 6.79 -6.20 -5.86
N LEU A 371 5.76 -7.06 -5.90
CA LEU A 371 4.89 -7.18 -7.06
C LEU A 371 3.95 -5.98 -7.18
N CYS A 372 3.23 -5.67 -6.11
CA CYS A 372 2.08 -4.79 -6.19
C CYS A 372 2.40 -3.33 -6.00
N VAL A 373 3.09 -3.00 -4.90
CA VAL A 373 3.37 -1.61 -4.59
C VAL A 373 4.45 -1.06 -5.53
N ALA A 374 5.43 -1.87 -5.94
CA ALA A 374 6.36 -1.45 -7.00
C ALA A 374 5.63 -1.21 -8.34
N THR A 375 4.71 -2.09 -8.74
CA THR A 375 3.98 -1.93 -10.01
C THR A 375 3.05 -0.70 -10.00
N LEU A 376 2.13 -0.62 -9.03
CA LEU A 376 1.12 0.44 -8.95
C LEU A 376 1.69 1.76 -8.42
N GLY A 377 2.70 1.71 -7.58
CA GLY A 377 3.24 2.87 -6.87
C GLY A 377 4.45 3.50 -7.50
N PHE A 378 5.11 2.78 -8.40
CA PHE A 378 6.39 3.20 -8.94
C PHE A 378 6.47 3.03 -10.46
N ILE A 379 6.32 1.81 -10.99
CA ILE A 379 6.47 1.51 -12.42
C ILE A 379 5.39 2.22 -13.25
N ILE A 380 4.10 1.99 -12.96
CA ILE A 380 3.00 2.57 -13.74
C ILE A 380 3.03 4.11 -13.71
N PRO A 381 3.19 4.79 -12.56
CA PRO A 381 3.35 6.25 -12.52
C PRO A 381 4.41 6.80 -13.47
N VAL A 382 5.59 6.15 -13.50
CA VAL A 382 6.70 6.57 -14.35
C VAL A 382 6.37 6.34 -15.83
N MET A 383 5.78 5.19 -16.18
CA MET A 383 5.37 4.88 -17.55
C MET A 383 4.30 5.85 -18.08
N VAL A 384 3.25 6.05 -17.28
CA VAL A 384 2.14 6.97 -17.57
C VAL A 384 2.65 8.39 -17.76
N TYR A 385 3.59 8.85 -16.92
CA TYR A 385 4.22 10.16 -17.07
C TYR A 385 4.98 10.29 -18.39
N MET A 386 5.81 9.30 -18.73
CA MET A 386 6.60 9.30 -19.98
C MET A 386 5.70 9.39 -21.23
N ILE A 387 4.59 8.67 -21.24
CA ILE A 387 3.66 8.66 -22.38
C ILE A 387 2.85 9.96 -22.43
N SER A 388 2.33 10.43 -21.29
CA SER A 388 1.50 11.63 -21.24
C SER A 388 2.25 12.93 -21.51
N HIS A 389 3.55 12.97 -21.23
CA HIS A 389 4.40 14.15 -21.44
C HIS A 389 5.35 13.96 -22.63
N TYR A 390 4.98 13.10 -23.58
CA TYR A 390 5.78 12.86 -24.77
C TYR A 390 6.07 14.18 -25.52
N GLY A 391 7.36 14.46 -25.76
CA GLY A 391 7.82 15.70 -26.40
C GLY A 391 8.16 16.84 -25.43
N GLU A 392 7.81 16.73 -24.14
CA GLU A 392 7.99 17.78 -23.13
C GLU A 392 9.10 17.46 -22.10
N PHE A 393 10.19 16.84 -22.56
CA PHE A 393 11.24 16.30 -21.67
C PHE A 393 12.33 17.29 -21.24
N GLY A 394 12.22 18.57 -21.62
CA GLY A 394 13.21 19.61 -21.31
C GLY A 394 14.49 19.53 -22.15
N ARG A 395 15.43 20.44 -21.89
CA ARG A 395 16.74 20.49 -22.58
C ARG A 395 17.49 19.16 -22.41
N PHE A 396 18.09 18.64 -23.48
CA PHE A 396 18.78 17.34 -23.52
C PHE A 396 17.90 16.12 -23.14
N LYS A 397 16.56 16.28 -23.10
CA LYS A 397 15.62 15.20 -22.71
C LYS A 397 15.94 14.58 -21.33
N TRP A 398 16.49 15.34 -20.40
CA TRP A 398 16.94 14.82 -19.09
C TRP A 398 15.81 14.12 -18.31
N LYS A 399 14.57 14.61 -18.43
CA LYS A 399 13.40 13.99 -17.78
C LYS A 399 13.13 12.59 -18.31
N LEU A 400 13.31 12.38 -19.62
CA LEU A 400 13.15 11.07 -20.24
C LEU A 400 14.21 10.09 -19.73
N VAL A 401 15.47 10.52 -19.70
CA VAL A 401 16.58 9.69 -19.18
C VAL A 401 16.32 9.30 -17.72
N LEU A 402 15.93 10.27 -16.87
CA LEU A 402 15.61 10.01 -15.48
C LEU A 402 14.42 9.02 -15.33
N SER A 403 13.36 9.20 -16.11
CA SER A 403 12.22 8.27 -16.10
C SER A 403 12.60 6.86 -16.55
N ILE A 404 13.47 6.72 -17.56
CA ILE A 404 13.98 5.42 -18.01
C ILE A 404 14.81 4.75 -16.90
N VAL A 405 15.69 5.50 -16.24
CA VAL A 405 16.47 5.00 -15.11
C VAL A 405 15.55 4.52 -13.98
N PHE A 406 14.53 5.32 -13.65
CA PHE A 406 13.54 4.93 -12.64
C PHE A 406 12.80 3.65 -13.05
N LEU A 407 12.37 3.54 -14.30
CA LEU A 407 11.68 2.36 -14.79
C LEU A 407 12.54 1.09 -14.68
N ILE A 408 13.83 1.19 -15.03
CA ILE A 408 14.80 0.10 -14.90
C ILE A 408 14.98 -0.29 -13.43
N LEU A 409 15.25 0.68 -12.55
CA LEU A 409 15.44 0.43 -11.12
C LEU A 409 14.20 -0.21 -10.48
N GLY A 410 13.01 0.29 -10.80
CA GLY A 410 11.75 -0.24 -10.30
C GLY A 410 11.48 -1.67 -10.76
N THR A 411 11.72 -1.93 -12.05
CA THR A 411 11.52 -3.26 -12.63
C THR A 411 12.52 -4.26 -12.06
N LEU A 412 13.80 -3.88 -11.90
CA LEU A 412 14.81 -4.71 -11.26
C LEU A 412 14.44 -5.01 -9.80
N ALA A 413 14.04 -3.99 -9.03
CA ALA A 413 13.64 -4.18 -7.64
C ALA A 413 12.42 -5.10 -7.50
N MET A 414 11.43 -4.94 -8.38
CA MET A 414 10.26 -5.83 -8.46
C MET A 414 10.68 -7.27 -8.75
N ILE A 415 11.45 -7.51 -9.82
CA ILE A 415 11.86 -8.86 -10.24
C ILE A 415 12.69 -9.54 -9.14
N LEU A 416 13.69 -8.85 -8.60
CA LEU A 416 14.55 -9.40 -7.55
C LEU A 416 13.75 -9.70 -6.28
N GLY A 417 12.88 -8.77 -5.84
CA GLY A 417 12.03 -8.95 -4.68
C GLY A 417 11.05 -10.10 -4.84
N MET A 418 10.47 -10.26 -6.04
CA MET A 418 9.57 -11.36 -6.38
C MET A 418 10.30 -12.71 -6.37
N ILE A 419 11.42 -12.83 -7.09
CA ILE A 419 12.21 -14.08 -7.15
C ILE A 419 12.63 -14.52 -5.73
N SER A 420 13.13 -13.58 -4.92
CA SER A 420 13.55 -13.90 -3.56
C SER A 420 12.38 -14.33 -2.66
N SER A 421 11.21 -13.72 -2.81
CA SER A 421 10.04 -14.04 -2.00
C SER A 421 9.45 -15.38 -2.44
N VAL A 422 9.29 -15.63 -3.74
CA VAL A 422 8.83 -16.90 -4.30
C VAL A 422 9.77 -18.05 -3.91
N LYS A 423 11.10 -17.85 -3.99
CA LYS A 423 12.05 -18.86 -3.53
C LYS A 423 11.85 -19.20 -2.06
N SER A 424 11.67 -18.19 -1.20
CA SER A 424 11.41 -18.41 0.23
C SER A 424 10.08 -19.13 0.49
N MET A 425 9.05 -18.86 -0.33
CA MET A 425 7.77 -19.58 -0.27
C MET A 425 7.93 -21.05 -0.68
N ILE A 426 8.69 -21.32 -1.76
CA ILE A 426 8.95 -22.69 -2.23
C ILE A 426 9.75 -23.47 -1.19
N ASP A 427 10.77 -22.84 -0.60
CA ASP A 427 11.60 -23.47 0.43
C ASP A 427 10.73 -23.82 1.65
N TYR A 428 9.81 -22.93 2.05
CA TYR A 428 8.84 -23.22 3.11
C TYR A 428 7.88 -24.37 2.79
N LEU A 429 7.39 -24.48 1.56
CA LEU A 429 6.45 -25.55 1.17
C LEU A 429 7.11 -26.93 1.04
N LYS A 430 8.45 -26.99 1.07
CA LYS A 430 9.22 -28.25 1.03
C LYS A 430 9.57 -28.77 2.42
N GLU A 431 9.53 -27.91 3.43
CA GLU A 431 9.63 -28.26 4.85
C GLU A 431 8.27 -28.76 5.36
#